data_AF-A0A1X0VED1-F1
#
_entry.id   AF-A0A1X0VED1-F1
#
_cell.length_a   1.000
_cell.length_b   1.000
_cell.length_c   1.000
_cell.angle_alpha   90.00
_cell.angle_beta   90.00
_cell.angle_gamma   90.00
#
_symmetry.space_group_name_H-M   'P 1'
#
loop_
_entity.id
_entity.type
_entity.pdbx_description
1 polymer ?
#
loop_
_entity_poly.entity_id
_entity_poly.type
_entity_poly.pdbx_seq_one_letter_code
_entity_poly.pdbx_strand_id
1 'polypeptide(L)' 'MTKKFLEAQGIAFKEVNIEEETQYVDELKANGYRQTPVVAIEGMPSFSGFRPDVLKKISA' A
#
# COMPACT_ATOMS: atom_id res chain seq x y z
N MET A 1 9.45 4.91 0.98
CA MET A 1 10.10 4.38 -0.24
C MET A 1 9.08 3.85 -1.24
N THR A 2 8.01 3.17 -0.81
CA THR A 2 6.93 2.69 -1.70
C THR A 2 6.27 3.79 -2.54
N LYS A 3 5.85 4.91 -1.91
CA LYS A 3 5.25 6.07 -2.61
C LYS A 3 6.13 6.58 -3.75
N LYS A 4 7.38 6.92 -3.45
CA LYS A 4 8.36 7.38 -4.44
C LYS A 4 8.58 6.39 -5.58
N PHE A 5 8.49 5.09 -5.31
CA PHE A 5 8.60 4.07 -6.36
C PHE A 5 7.39 4.12 -7.30
N LEU A 6 6.17 4.20 -6.75
CA LEU A 6 4.94 4.30 -7.55
C LEU A 6 4.94 5.58 -8.40
N GLU A 7 5.33 6.72 -7.82
CA GLU A 7 5.49 7.99 -8.54
C GLU A 7 6.55 7.88 -9.65
N ALA A 8 7.71 7.28 -9.37
CA ALA A 8 8.77 7.10 -10.35
C ALA A 8 8.39 6.15 -11.49
N GLN A 9 7.44 5.23 -11.26
CA GLN A 9 6.89 4.35 -12.29
C GLN A 9 5.67 4.96 -13.00
N GLY A 10 5.20 6.14 -12.59
CA GLY A 10 4.01 6.77 -13.16
C GLY A 10 2.71 6.02 -12.87
N ILE A 11 2.68 5.18 -11.83
CA ILE A 11 1.50 4.40 -11.46
C ILE A 11 0.55 5.32 -10.69
N ALA A 12 -0.71 5.38 -11.09
CA ALA A 12 -1.73 6.06 -10.32
C ALA A 12 -2.01 5.28 -9.03
N PHE A 13 -1.84 5.94 -7.88
CA PHE A 13 -2.17 5.38 -6.57
C PHE A 13 -2.92 6.40 -5.73
N LYS A 14 -3.74 5.91 -4.80
CA LYS A 14 -4.38 6.73 -3.78
C LYS A 14 -3.58 6.61 -2.49
N GLU A 15 -3.10 7.73 -1.98
CA GLU A 15 -2.54 7.79 -0.64
C GLU A 15 -3.67 7.99 0.36
N VAL A 16 -3.73 7.13 1.38
CA VAL A 16 -4.68 7.22 2.48
C VAL A 16 -3.87 7.39 3.75
N ASN A 17 -3.99 8.55 4.39
CA ASN A 17 -3.33 8.80 5.66
C ASN A 17 -4.17 8.19 6.79
N ILE A 18 -3.73 7.06 7.32
CA ILE A 18 -4.44 6.37 8.40
C ILE A 18 -4.36 7.11 9.75
N GLU A 19 -3.48 8.11 9.89
CA GLU A 19 -3.45 8.99 11.07
C GLU A 19 -4.64 9.95 11.08
N GLU A 20 -5.10 10.38 9.90
CA GLU A 20 -6.30 11.22 9.75
C GLU A 20 -7.56 10.36 9.60
N GLU A 21 -7.46 9.25 8.87
CA GLU A 21 -8.57 8.33 8.59
C GLU A 21 -8.49 7.08 9.46
N THR A 22 -8.75 7.25 10.75
CA THR A 22 -8.72 6.17 11.76
C THR A 22 -9.65 5.00 11.44
N GLN A 23 -10.69 5.22 10.64
CA GLN A 23 -11.59 4.15 10.12
C GLN A 23 -10.83 3.01 9.42
N TYR A 24 -9.76 3.32 8.68
CA TYR A 24 -8.96 2.31 8.01
C TYR A 24 -7.98 1.64 8.96
N VAL A 25 -7.62 2.27 10.08
CA VAL A 25 -6.72 1.67 11.08
C VAL A 25 -7.33 0.41 11.66
N ASP A 26 -8.62 0.45 12.01
CA ASP A 26 -9.33 -0.70 12.55
C ASP A 26 -9.47 -1.81 11.51
N GLU A 27 -9.76 -1.46 10.25
CA GLU A 27 -9.79 -2.41 9.14
C GLU A 27 -8.42 -3.08 8.92
N LEU A 28 -7.34 -2.30 8.91
CA LEU A 28 -5.98 -2.82 8.72
C LEU A 28 -5.57 -3.74 9.88
N LYS A 29 -5.91 -3.38 11.12
CA LYS A 29 -5.68 -4.23 12.29
C LYS A 29 -6.49 -5.52 12.21
N ALA A 30 -7.76 -5.45 11.80
CA ALA A 30 -8.62 -6.62 11.62
C ALA A 30 -8.07 -7.56 10.53
N ASN A 31 -7.51 -7.00 9.46
CA ASN A 31 -6.79 -7.74 8.41
C ASN A 31 -5.42 -8.29 8.88
N GLY A 32 -5.01 -8.04 10.12
CA GLY A 32 -3.76 -8.54 10.70
C GLY A 32 -2.52 -7.73 10.34
N TYR A 33 -2.68 -6.58 9.68
CA TYR A 33 -1.56 -5.69 9.41
C TYR A 33 -1.12 -4.98 10.69
N ARG A 34 0.17 -5.11 11.00
CA ARG A 34 0.80 -4.51 12.20
C ARG A 34 1.87 -3.48 11.86
N GLN A 35 2.14 -3.28 10.57
CA GLN A 35 3.20 -2.41 10.10
C GLN A 35 2.71 -1.61 8.89
N THR A 36 3.03 -0.33 8.89
CA THR A 36 2.86 0.57 7.76
C THR A 36 4.18 0.69 6.98
N PRO A 37 4.16 1.04 5.69
CA PRO A 37 2.99 1.30 4.84
C PRO A 37 2.27 0.01 4.42
N VAL A 38 0.94 0.06 4.24
CA VAL A 38 0.16 -1.01 3.62
C VAL A 38 -0.22 -0.59 2.21
N VAL A 39 -0.04 -1.50 1.25
CA VAL A 39 -0.35 -1.27 -0.16
C VAL A 39 -1.41 -2.28 -0.57
N ALA A 40 -2.56 -1.75 -0.99
CA ALA A 40 -3.61 -2.52 -1.63
C ALA A 40 -3.55 -2.29 -3.14
N ILE A 41 -3.71 -3.36 -3.91
CA ILE A 41 -3.71 -3.33 -5.36
C ILE A 41 -4.97 -4.05 -5.83
N GLU A 42 -5.74 -3.44 -6.72
CA GLU A 42 -6.91 -4.10 -7.29
C GLU A 42 -6.51 -5.39 -8.02
N GLY A 43 -7.19 -6.49 -7.70
CA GLY A 43 -6.91 -7.80 -8.28
C GLY A 43 -5.67 -8.52 -7.71
N MET A 44 -4.99 -7.97 -6.71
CA MET A 44 -3.89 -8.64 -6.01
C MET A 44 -4.02 -8.57 -4.49
N PRO A 45 -3.46 -9.55 -3.76
CA PRO A 45 -3.43 -9.50 -2.31
C PRO A 45 -2.65 -8.28 -1.83
N SER A 46 -3.25 -7.52 -0.92
CA SER A 46 -2.60 -6.41 -0.25
C SER A 46 -1.43 -6.88 0.60
N PHE A 47 -0.41 -6.03 0.74
CA PHE A 47 0.79 -6.36 1.51
C PHE A 47 1.23 -5.18 2.37
N SER A 48 1.88 -5.49 3.49
CA SER A 48 2.53 -4.51 4.35
C SER A 48 4.03 -4.43 4.06
N GLY A 49 4.58 -3.23 4.20
CA GLY A 49 5.99 -2.92 4.04
C GLY A 49 6.39 -2.51 2.61
N PHE A 50 7.69 -2.36 2.40
CA PHE A 50 8.26 -2.04 1.09
C PHE A 50 8.63 -3.34 0.36
N ARG A 51 7.86 -3.68 -0.68
CA ARG A 51 8.05 -4.91 -1.49
C ARG A 51 8.30 -4.56 -2.96
N PRO A 52 9.55 -4.24 -3.35
CA PRO A 52 9.88 -3.86 -4.73
C PRO A 52 9.57 -4.97 -5.73
N ASP A 53 9.60 -6.23 -5.31
CA ASP A 53 9.23 -7.40 -6.09
C ASP A 53 7.76 -7.39 -6.54
N VAL A 54 6.83 -7.00 -5.67
CA VAL A 54 5.40 -6.87 -6.02
C VAL A 54 5.15 -5.60 -6.83
N LEU A 55 5.78 -4.50 -6.43
CA LEU A 55 5.65 -3.22 -7.12
C LEU A 55 6.13 -3.28 -8.58
N LYS A 56 7.16 -4.08 -8.88
CA LYS A 56 7.60 -4.32 -10.27
C LYS A 56 6.60 -5.13 -11.11
N LYS A 57 5.70 -5.89 -10.49
CA LYS A 57 4.69 -6.68 -11.23
C LYS A 57 3.51 -5.84 -11.70
N ILE A 58 3.20 -4.75 -11.00
CA ILE A 58 2.14 -3.80 -11.39
C ILE A 58 2.63 -2.70 -12.34
N SER A 59 3.94 -2.50 -12.46
CA SER A 59 4.52 -1.49 -13.34
C SER A 59 4.81 -1.98 -14.76
N ALA A 60 4.51 -3.25 -15.07
CA ALA A 60 4.89 -3.92 -16.31
C ALA A 60 3.82 -3.81 -17.39
#